data_AF-A0AA37LQX4-F1
#
_entry.id   AF-A0AA37LQX4-F1
#
_cell.length_a   1.000
_cell.length_b   1.000
_cell.length_c   1.000
_cell.angle_alpha   90.00
_cell.angle_beta   90.00
_cell.angle_gamma   90.00
#
_symmetry.space_group_name_H-M   'P 1'
#
loop_
_entity.id
_entity.type
_entity.pdbx_description
1 polymer ?
#
loop_
_entity_poly.entity_id
_entity_poly.type
_entity_poly.pdbx_seq_one_letter_code
_entity_poly.pdbx_strand_id
1 'polypeptide(L)'
;MISGGFEGHHFGEWWGVQGSVISLGTDDVGVFGSPLSNEYRLVAEHFRLSRDDICTLTRRGIDSIFGGEDEKDRLRRVMWKPASAEQI
;
A
#
# COMPACT_ATOMS: atom_id res chain seq x y z
N MET A 1 -19.56 -20.39 0.93
CA MET A 1 -18.42 -20.63 1.83
C MET A 1 -17.61 -19.35 1.84
N ILE A 2 -17.36 -18.73 2.99
CA ILE A 2 -16.47 -17.54 3.04
C ILE A 2 -15.05 -18.08 2.97
N SER A 3 -14.31 -17.73 1.92
CA SER A 3 -12.86 -18.00 1.88
C SER A 3 -12.20 -17.11 2.92
N GLY A 4 -11.69 -17.70 4.00
CA GLY A 4 -10.91 -17.00 5.02
C GLY A 4 -9.44 -16.83 4.62
N GLY A 5 -8.63 -16.22 5.47
CA GLY A 5 -7.20 -16.00 5.24
C GLY A 5 -6.91 -14.80 4.33
N PHE A 6 -5.66 -14.69 3.86
CA PHE A 6 -5.21 -13.52 3.10
C PHE A 6 -5.94 -13.32 1.77
N GLU A 7 -6.27 -14.41 1.06
CA GLU A 7 -6.99 -14.35 -0.23
C GLU A 7 -8.43 -13.83 -0.09
N GLY A 8 -9.03 -14.00 1.09
CA GLY A 8 -10.36 -13.49 1.41
C GLY A 8 -10.36 -12.09 2.05
N HIS A 9 -9.20 -11.44 2.16
CA HIS A 9 -9.11 -10.15 2.81
C HIS A 9 -9.77 -9.05 1.96
N HIS A 10 -10.56 -8.19 2.60
CA HIS A 10 -11.30 -7.09 1.94
C HIS A 10 -10.40 -6.11 1.18
N PHE A 11 -9.09 -6.11 1.44
CA PHE A 11 -8.09 -5.39 0.64
C PHE A 11 -8.29 -5.60 -0.87
N GLY A 12 -8.54 -6.83 -1.32
CA GLY A 12 -8.71 -7.12 -2.75
C GLY A 12 -9.91 -6.41 -3.37
N GLU A 13 -11.02 -6.32 -2.63
CA GLU A 13 -12.20 -5.57 -3.05
C GLU A 13 -11.88 -4.08 -3.13
N TRP A 14 -11.37 -3.49 -2.05
CA TRP A 14 -11.07 -2.06 -2.00
C TRP A 14 -10.01 -1.63 -3.02
N TRP A 15 -9.03 -2.49 -3.31
CA TRP A 15 -7.97 -2.20 -4.28
C TRP A 15 -8.51 -2.05 -5.71
N GLY A 16 -9.57 -2.80 -6.04
CA GLY A 16 -10.25 -2.71 -7.33
C GLY A 16 -11.22 -1.54 -7.48
N VAL A 17 -11.56 -0.84 -6.38
CA VAL A 17 -12.52 0.27 -6.39
C VAL A 17 -11.84 1.58 -6.76
N GLN A 18 -12.30 2.21 -7.84
CA GLN A 18 -11.80 3.51 -8.28
C GLN A 18 -12.03 4.57 -7.20
N GLY A 19 -10.97 5.33 -6.87
CA GLY A 19 -11.01 6.39 -5.87
C GLY A 19 -10.78 5.92 -4.43
N SER A 20 -10.67 4.61 -4.19
CA SER A 20 -10.29 4.08 -2.87
C SER A 20 -8.85 4.45 -2.53
N VAL A 21 -8.64 4.99 -1.33
CA VAL A 21 -7.30 5.28 -0.77
C VAL A 21 -7.03 4.28 0.34
N ILE A 22 -6.03 3.43 0.11
CA ILE A 22 -5.65 2.36 1.02
C ILE A 22 -4.24 2.63 1.52
N SER A 23 -4.04 2.49 2.82
CA SER A 23 -2.71 2.48 3.46
C SER A 23 -2.57 1.19 4.25
N LEU A 24 -1.39 0.57 4.20
CA LEU A 24 -1.09 -0.61 4.99
C LEU A 24 -0.44 -0.19 6.31
N GLY A 25 -0.82 -0.85 7.39
CA GLY A 25 -0.24 -0.67 8.72
C GLY A 25 0.02 -2.03 9.36
N THR A 26 0.90 -2.05 10.35
CA THR A 26 1.20 -3.27 11.13
C THR A 26 0.17 -3.55 12.22
N ASP A 27 -0.65 -2.54 12.55
CA ASP A 27 -1.41 -2.48 13.79
C ASP A 27 -0.45 -2.62 15.00
N ASP A 28 -0.31 -3.83 15.54
CA ASP A 28 0.59 -4.15 16.66
C ASP A 28 1.78 -5.04 16.25
N VAL A 29 2.83 -4.43 15.69
CA VAL A 29 4.05 -5.16 15.25
C VAL A 29 4.68 -6.02 16.35
N GLY A 30 4.60 -5.57 17.61
CA GLY A 30 5.15 -6.30 18.76
C GLY A 30 4.34 -7.53 19.16
N VAL A 31 3.03 -7.54 18.89
CA VAL A 31 2.14 -8.67 19.19
C VAL A 31 2.19 -9.70 18.06
N PHE A 32 2.10 -9.22 16.81
CA PHE A 32 2.02 -10.10 15.64
C PHE A 32 3.39 -10.52 15.10
N GLY A 33 4.48 -9.86 15.53
CA GLY A 33 5.83 -10.15 15.06
C GLY A 33 6.01 -9.91 13.56
N SER A 34 5.15 -9.08 12.96
CA SER A 34 5.08 -8.87 11.52
C SER A 34 5.45 -7.42 11.18
N PRO A 35 6.67 -7.18 10.64
CA PRO A 35 7.09 -5.84 10.26
C PRO A 35 6.31 -5.36 9.04
N LEU A 36 6.23 -4.04 8.84
CA LEU A 36 5.49 -3.44 7.72
C LEU A 36 5.91 -3.99 6.34
N SER A 37 7.19 -4.28 6.15
CA SER A 37 7.69 -4.91 4.92
C SER A 37 7.07 -6.29 4.66
N ASN A 38 6.73 -7.04 5.71
CA ASN A 38 6.02 -8.30 5.60
C ASN A 38 4.56 -8.10 5.18
N GLU A 39 3.88 -7.07 5.69
CA GLU A 39 2.51 -6.72 5.25
C GLU A 39 2.46 -6.43 3.74
N TYR A 40 3.43 -5.64 3.26
CA TYR A 40 3.58 -5.38 1.82
C TYR A 40 3.89 -6.65 1.02
N ARG A 41 4.73 -7.55 1.55
CA ARG A 41 5.01 -8.84 0.91
C ARG A 41 3.75 -9.70 0.81
N LEU A 42 2.95 -9.77 1.88
CA LEU A 42 1.72 -10.57 1.93
C LEU A 42 0.68 -10.07 0.93
N VAL A 43 0.44 -8.75 0.85
CA VAL A 43 -0.51 -8.25 -0.16
C VAL A 43 0.01 -8.45 -1.59
N ALA A 44 1.32 -8.31 -1.81
CA ALA A 44 1.90 -8.55 -3.14
C ALA A 44 1.72 -10.01 -3.58
N GLU A 45 1.98 -10.95 -2.66
CA GLU A 45 1.85 -12.39 -2.89
C GLU A 45 0.41 -12.81 -3.13
N HIS A 46 -0.50 -12.45 -2.21
CA HIS A 46 -1.87 -12.96 -2.23
C HIS A 46 -2.80 -12.25 -3.22
N PHE A 47 -2.49 -11.00 -3.58
CA PHE A 47 -3.25 -10.23 -4.59
C PHE A 47 -2.51 -10.04 -5.91
N ARG A 48 -1.37 -10.72 -6.09
CA ARG A 48 -0.56 -10.73 -7.33
C ARG A 48 -0.17 -9.33 -7.79
N LEU A 49 0.17 -8.46 -6.83
CA LEU A 49 0.58 -7.09 -7.13
C LEU A 49 2.01 -7.07 -7.65
N SER A 50 2.23 -6.31 -8.71
CA SER A 50 3.57 -6.04 -9.21
C SER A 50 4.33 -5.08 -8.29
N ARG A 51 5.64 -4.94 -8.54
CA ARG A 51 6.44 -3.89 -7.87
C ARG A 51 5.87 -2.49 -8.14
N ASP A 52 5.33 -2.25 -9.33
CA ASP A 52 4.73 -0.97 -9.72
C ASP A 52 3.46 -0.67 -8.91
N ASP A 53 2.63 -1.69 -8.73
CA ASP A 53 1.42 -1.62 -7.90
C ASP A 53 1.76 -1.32 -6.45
N ILE A 54 2.79 -1.96 -5.89
CA ILE A 54 3.25 -1.73 -4.52
C ILE A 54 3.79 -0.31 -4.34
N CYS A 55 4.62 0.17 -5.27
CA CYS A 55 5.08 1.56 -5.26
C CYS A 55 3.91 2.54 -5.35
N THR A 56 2.94 2.28 -6.22
CA THR A 56 1.73 3.10 -6.38
C THR A 56 0.89 3.11 -5.10
N LEU A 57 0.61 1.95 -4.52
CA LEU A 57 -0.13 1.79 -3.27
C LEU A 57 0.51 2.61 -2.14
N THR A 58 1.83 2.45 -1.95
CA THR A 58 2.57 3.16 -0.90
C THR A 58 2.53 4.67 -1.10
N ARG A 59 2.65 5.16 -2.34
CA ARG A 59 2.62 6.60 -2.64
C ARG A 59 1.24 7.23 -2.45
N ARG A 60 0.14 6.51 -2.74
CA ARG A 60 -1.23 7.04 -2.55
C ARG A 60 -1.50 7.44 -1.10
N GLY A 61 -0.87 6.77 -0.13
CA GLY A 61 -0.97 7.12 1.28
C GLY A 61 -0.42 8.50 1.64
N ILE A 62 0.43 9.11 0.81
CA ILE A 62 0.98 10.46 1.08
C ILE A 62 -0.15 11.49 1.16
N ASP A 63 -1.18 11.38 0.33
CA ASP A 63 -2.24 12.38 0.26
C ASP A 63 -3.18 12.33 1.48
N SER A 64 -3.20 11.20 2.20
CA SER A 64 -4.06 10.98 3.37
C SER A 64 -3.37 11.21 4.72
N ILE A 65 -2.07 11.56 4.75
CA ILE A 65 -1.40 11.88 6.01
C ILE A 65 -1.89 13.22 6.59
N PHE A 66 -1.81 13.37 7.91
CA PHE A 66 -2.13 14.61 8.62
C PHE A 66 -0.97 15.64 8.65
N GLY A 67 0.02 15.45 7.78
CA GLY A 67 1.10 16.41 7.52
C GLY A 67 0.69 17.51 6.54
N GLY A 68 1.40 18.64 6.59
CA GLY A 68 1.21 19.75 5.64
C GLY A 68 1.75 19.44 4.24
N GLU A 69 1.43 20.31 3.27
CA GLU A 69 1.85 20.11 1.87
C GLU A 69 3.37 20.04 1.69
N ASP A 70 4.15 20.79 2.47
CA ASP A 70 5.62 20.71 2.41
C ASP A 70 6.13 19.28 2.69
N GLU A 71 5.51 18.58 3.65
CA GLU A 71 5.89 17.21 3.99
C GLU A 71 5.40 16.21 2.94
N LYS A 72 4.18 16.40 2.43
CA LYS A 72 3.67 15.58 1.31
C LYS A 72 4.56 15.71 0.08
N ASP A 73 4.98 16.93 -0.25
CA ASP A 73 5.90 17.20 -1.35
C ASP A 73 7.29 16.61 -1.12
N ARG A 74 7.79 16.66 0.12
CA ARG A 74 9.04 15.98 0.49
C ARG A 74 8.93 14.48 0.25
N LEU A 75 7.86 13.83 0.72
CA LEU A 75 7.61 12.40 0.54
C LEU A 75 7.48 12.02 -0.94
N ARG A 76 6.75 12.80 -1.74
CA ARG A 76 6.62 12.59 -3.20
C ARG A 76 7.99 12.60 -3.89
N ARG A 77 8.94 13.41 -3.42
CA ARG A 77 10.32 13.48 -3.96
C ARG A 77 11.21 12.32 -3.54
N VAL A 78 11.15 11.87 -2.29
CA VAL A 78 12.08 10.85 -1.75
C VAL A 78 11.62 9.41 -1.97
N MET A 79 10.33 9.18 -2.14
CA MET A 79 9.78 7.84 -2.35
C MET A 79 9.99 7.36 -3.79
N TRP A 80 10.12 6.04 -3.97
CA TRP A 80 10.20 5.40 -5.29
C TRP A 80 9.05 5.84 -6.19
N LYS A 81 9.34 6.02 -7.48
CA LYS A 81 8.31 6.26 -8.50
C LYS A 81 7.88 4.92 -9.10
N PRO A 82 6.59 4.75 -9.44
CA PRO A 82 6.20 3.69 -10.36
C PRO A 82 7.01 3.86 -11.66
N ALA A 83 7.46 2.76 -12.27
CA ALA A 83 8.08 2.76 -13.58
C ALA A 83 7.17 3.41 -14.65
N SER A 84 5.85 3.28 -14.48
CA SER A 84 4.84 3.98 -15.30
C SER A 84 4.87 5.52 -15.18
N ALA A 85 5.51 6.07 -14.14
CA ALA A 85 5.66 7.51 -13.92
C ALA A 85 7.01 8.08 -14.40
N GLU A 86 7.89 7.25 -14.97
CA GLU A 86 9.19 7.67 -15.54
C GLU A 86 9.15 7.91 -17.05
N GLN A 87 7.99 7.69 -17.70
CA GLN A 87 7.82 7.79 -19.16
C GLN A 87 7.19 9.12 -19.64
N ILE A 88 7.12 10.16 -18.79
CA ILE A 88 6.64 11.51 -19.15
C ILE A 88 7.75 12.54 -18.95
#